data_AF-A0A2G6R153-F1
#
_entry.id   AF-A0A2G6R153-F1
#
_cell.length_a   1.000
_cell.length_b   1.000
_cell.length_c   1.000
_cell.angle_alpha   90.00
_cell.angle_beta   90.00
_cell.angle_gamma   90.00
#
_symmetry.space_group_name_H-M   'P 1'
#
loop_
_entity.id
_entity.type
_entity.pdbx_description
1 polymer ?
#
loop_
_entity_poly.entity_id
_entity_poly.type
_entity_poly.pdbx_seq_one_letter_code
_entity_poly.pdbx_strand_id
1 'polypeptide(L)' 'MKTKILLIYTGGTIGMVQDSDTGALIPLDFKHLTMQVPELKRFDYQLDAYEFDEPIDSSNVNPEFWAELV' A
#
# COMPACT_ATOMS: atom_id res chain seq x y z
N MET A 1 -21.07 3.62 15.47
CA MET A 1 -19.97 4.31 14.74
C MET A 1 -19.03 3.22 14.26
N LYS A 2 -18.65 3.23 12.98
CA LYS A 2 -17.60 2.31 12.49
C LYS A 2 -16.23 2.95 12.71
N THR A 3 -15.26 2.17 13.13
CA THR A 3 -13.86 2.60 13.21
C THR A 3 -13.41 3.00 11.80
N LYS A 4 -12.76 4.16 11.68
CA LYS A 4 -12.18 4.63 10.42
C LYS A 4 -10.68 4.38 10.46
N ILE A 5 -10.16 3.75 9.42
CA ILE A 5 -8.74 3.41 9.26
C ILE A 5 -8.27 4.04 7.96
N LEU A 6 -7.19 4.81 8.02
CA LEU A 6 -6.45 5.25 6.84
C LEU A 6 -5.22 4.37 6.69
N LEU A 7 -5.10 3.70 5.54
CA LEU A 7 -3.93 2.94 5.16
C LEU A 7 -3.06 3.79 4.25
N ILE A 8 -1.87 4.14 4.72
CA ILE A 8 -0.89 4.91 3.94
C ILE A 8 0.15 3.92 3.39
N TYR A 9 0.18 3.77 2.07
CA TYR A 9 1.17 2.95 1.38
C TYR A 9 2.32 3.82 0.89
N THR A 10 3.49 3.60 1.49
CA THR A 10 4.73 4.31 1.14
C THR A 10 5.61 3.53 0.17
N GLY A 11 5.36 2.23 -0.03
CA GLY A 11 6.19 1.37 -0.87
C GLY A 11 6.63 0.07 -0.21
N GLY A 12 7.74 -0.48 -0.69
CA GLY A 12 8.25 -1.79 -0.28
C GLY A 12 7.51 -2.97 -0.91
N THR A 13 7.88 -4.18 -0.49
CA THR A 13 7.51 -5.44 -1.17
C THR A 13 6.08 -5.91 -0.92
N ILE A 14 5.37 -5.36 0.07
CA ILE A 14 4.00 -5.78 0.42
C ILE A 14 2.99 -5.42 -0.66
N GLY A 15 3.26 -4.36 -1.42
CA GLY A 15 2.53 -3.98 -2.60
C GLY A 15 3.21 -4.49 -3.86
N MET A 16 3.92 -5.61 -3.84
CA MET A 16 4.48 -6.20 -5.05
C MET A 16 3.81 -7.53 -5.37
N VAL A 17 3.33 -7.66 -6.60
CA VAL A 17 2.87 -8.95 -7.15
C VAL A 17 3.91 -9.49 -8.12
N GLN A 18 4.02 -10.80 -8.17
CA GLN A 18 4.87 -11.45 -9.15
C GLN A 18 4.19 -11.40 -10.52
N ASP A 19 4.83 -10.73 -11.46
CA ASP A 19 4.45 -10.76 -12.86
C ASP A 19 4.58 -12.20 -13.39
N SER A 20 3.50 -12.76 -13.92
CA SER A 20 3.43 -14.17 -14.32
C SER A 20 4.35 -14.52 -15.48
N ASP A 21 4.71 -13.53 -16.30
CA ASP A 21 5.45 -13.74 -17.55
C ASP A 21 6.97 -13.56 -17.33
N THR A 22 7.35 -12.62 -16.48
CA THR A 22 8.75 -12.26 -16.21
C THR A 22 9.27 -12.75 -14.87
N GLY A 23 8.38 -13.09 -13.94
CA GLY A 23 8.71 -13.43 -12.56
C GLY A 23 9.20 -12.25 -11.72
N ALA A 24 9.22 -11.04 -12.29
CA ALA A 24 9.62 -9.82 -11.60
C ALA A 24 8.54 -9.38 -10.60
N LEU A 25 8.95 -8.69 -9.55
CA LEU A 25 8.05 -8.06 -8.60
C LEU A 25 7.62 -6.70 -9.14
N ILE A 26 6.33 -6.55 -9.48
CA ILE A 26 5.75 -5.30 -9.96
C ILE A 26 4.86 -4.67 -8.89
N PRO A 27 4.79 -3.32 -8.79
CA PRO A 27 3.88 -2.65 -7.87
C PRO A 27 2.42 -3.04 -8.14
N LEU A 28 1.73 -3.45 -7.09
CA LEU A 28 0.31 -3.66 -7.02
C LEU A 28 -0.35 -2.30 -6.86
N ASP A 29 -1.26 -1.95 -7.78
CA ASP A 29 -2.13 -0.79 -7.61
C ASP A 29 -2.89 -0.93 -6.28
N PHE A 30 -2.58 -0.08 -5.31
CA PHE A 30 -3.10 -0.22 -3.95
C PHE A 30 -4.59 0.10 -3.86
N LYS A 31 -5.13 0.81 -4.85
CA LYS A 31 -6.59 0.96 -5.05
C LYS A 31 -7.27 -0.39 -5.29
N HIS A 32 -6.53 -1.35 -5.86
CA HIS A 32 -6.96 -2.73 -6.06
C HIS A 32 -6.65 -3.65 -4.86
N LEU A 33 -5.89 -3.22 -3.85
CA LEU A 33 -5.56 -4.03 -2.67
C LEU A 33 -6.81 -4.53 -1.92
N THR A 34 -7.85 -3.71 -1.81
CA THR A 34 -9.12 -4.15 -1.20
C THR A 34 -9.87 -5.21 -2.02
N MET A 35 -9.56 -5.36 -3.31
CA MET A 35 -10.05 -6.44 -4.15
C MET A 35 -9.18 -7.70 -4.04
N GLN A 36 -7.87 -7.54 -3.85
CA GLN A 36 -6.91 -8.64 -3.76
C GLN A 36 -6.80 -9.24 -2.35
N VAL A 37 -7.07 -8.45 -1.30
CA VAL A 37 -7.05 -8.86 0.11
C VAL A 37 -8.47 -8.75 0.69
N PRO A 38 -9.36 -9.70 0.35
CA PRO A 38 -10.75 -9.69 0.81
C PRO A 38 -10.87 -9.75 2.34
N GLU A 39 -9.83 -10.17 3.05
CA GLU A 39 -9.74 -10.17 4.51
C GLU A 39 -9.92 -8.76 5.10
N LEU A 40 -9.47 -7.72 4.40
CA LEU A 40 -9.65 -6.33 4.83
C LEU A 40 -11.13 -5.90 4.83
N LYS A 41 -12.00 -6.58 4.07
CA LYS A 41 -13.45 -6.34 4.07
C LYS A 41 -14.18 -7.09 5.19
N ARG A 42 -13.52 -8.04 5.88
CA ARG A 42 -14.17 -8.92 6.87
C ARG A 42 -14.41 -8.25 8.22
N PHE A 43 -13.83 -7.09 8.44
CA PHE A 43 -13.90 -6.38 9.71
C PHE A 43 -14.84 -5.17 9.59
N ASP A 44 -15.55 -4.83 10.67
CA ASP A 44 -16.55 -3.75 10.68
C ASP A 44 -15.93 -2.34 10.80
N TYR A 45 -15.00 -2.02 9.89
CA TYR A 45 -14.37 -0.70 9.78
C TYR A 45 -14.56 -0.09 8.39
N GLN A 46 -14.44 1.23 8.32
CA GLN A 46 -14.29 1.99 7.09
C GLN A 46 -12.79 2.12 6.81
N LEU A 47 -12.34 1.58 5.67
CA LEU A 47 -10.96 1.64 5.23
C LEU A 47 -10.84 2.60 4.05
N ASP A 48 -10.02 3.62 4.20
CA ASP A 48 -9.58 4.50 3.12
C ASP A 48 -8.09 4.23 2.86
N ALA A 49 -7.65 4.31 1.61
CA ALA A 49 -6.26 4.07 1.23
C ALA A 49 -5.67 5.29 0.52
N TYR A 50 -4.44 5.63 0.88
CA TYR A 50 -3.63 6.65 0.24
C TYR A 50 -2.29 6.03 -0.19
N GLU A 51 -1.86 6.35 -1.41
CA GLU A 51 -0.63 5.89 -2.02
C GLU A 51 0.16 7.10 -2.50
N PHE A 52 1.48 7.09 -2.27
CA PHE A 52 2.39 8.09 -2.81
C PHE A 52 2.65 7.83 -4.30
N ASP A 53 2.90 8.88 -5.08
CA ASP A 53 3.10 8.77 -6.53
C ASP A 53 4.30 7.87 -6.90
N GLU A 54 5.34 7.85 -6.06
CA GLU A 54 6.47 6.93 -6.20
C GLU A 54 6.64 6.07 -4.94
N PRO A 55 6.40 4.74 -5.04
CA PRO A 55 6.70 3.81 -3.97
C PRO A 55 8.20 3.79 -3.65
N ILE A 56 8.57 3.98 -2.38
CA ILE A 56 9.98 3.97 -1.95
C ILE A 56 10.36 2.59 -1.38
N ASP A 57 11.57 2.14 -1.72
CA ASP A 57 12.20 1.03 -0.99
C ASP A 57 12.62 1.52 0.40
N SER A 58 12.36 0.75 1.45
CA SER A 58 12.63 1.18 2.83
C SER A 58 14.11 1.47 3.09
N SER A 59 15.03 0.87 2.31
CA SER A 59 16.47 1.15 2.37
C SER A 59 16.86 2.52 1.79
N ASN A 60 16.00 3.12 0.96
CA ASN A 60 16.22 4.43 0.32
C ASN A 60 15.50 5.59 1.02
N VAL A 61 14.78 5.32 2.11
CA VAL A 61 14.04 6.35 2.86
C VAL A 61 14.99 7.38 3.46
N ASN A 62 14.61 8.65 3.35
CA ASN A 62 15.37 9.79 3.87
C ASN A 62 14.48 10.71 4.75
N PRO A 63 15.05 11.67 5.48
CA PRO A 63 14.28 12.58 6.34
C PRO A 63 13.23 13.45 5.61
N GLU A 64 13.46 13.78 4.33
CA GLU A 64 12.51 14.58 3.53
C GLU A 64 11.24 13.79 3.26
N PHE A 65 11.37 12.51 2.92
CA PHE A 65 10.24 11.58 2.78
C PHE A 65 9.44 11.45 4.09
N TRP A 66 10.11 11.36 5.25
CA TRP A 66 9.41 11.35 6.53
C TRP A 66 8.65 12.64 6.82
N ALA A 67 9.14 13.79 6.34
CA ALA A 67 8.46 15.06 6.49
C ALA A 67 7.17 15.15 5.65
N GLU A 68 7.10 14.43 4.52
CA GLU A 68 5.87 14.33 3.71
C GLU A 68 4.78 13.47 4.36
N LEU A 69 5.15 12.58 5.29
CA LEU A 69 4.21 11.70 5.99
C LEU A 69 3.45 12.39 7.14
N VAL A 70 3.97 13.52 7.65
CA VAL A 70 3.47 14.24 8.84
C VAL A 70 2.51 15.35 8.43
#